data_AF-A0A4Y2VNU7-F1
#
_entry.id   AF-A0A4Y2VNU7-F1
#
_cell.length_a   1.000
_cell.length_b   1.000
_cell.length_c   1.000
_cell.angle_alpha   90.00
_cell.angle_beta   90.00
_cell.angle_gamma   90.00
#
_symmetry.space_group_name_H-M   'P 1'
#
loop_
_entity.id
_entity.type
_entity.pdbx_description
1 polymer ?
#
loop_
_entity_poly.entity_id
_entity_poly.type
_entity_poly.pdbx_seq_one_letter_code
_entity_poly.pdbx_strand_id
1 'polypeptide(L)'
;LEPIVWKQAKLDNPDPEKLIPVPLIGFQELSRRTKCQEYETKQHQKRLEIISDDIAELNRNHTTTVAKIAEHKRKLLELQHRVLKVLVHQEITRKMGYAIQADEEQLRIKFEAIQAELSAPTQFKGHLKELTSQIRMQNYQTSVFEGERYSIDEISKEEIREQLLAQQEGISLLINIIKEDMTDLKTIEEIINDETTRRR
;
A
#
# COMPACT_ATOMS: atom_id res chain seq x y z
N LEU A 1 -15.18 57.94 1.45
CA LEU A 1 -14.76 57.38 2.76
C LEU A 1 -13.77 58.33 3.38
N GLU A 2 -13.79 58.47 4.71
CA GLU A 2 -12.78 59.23 5.41
C GLU A 2 -11.38 58.61 5.21
N PRO A 3 -10.35 59.41 4.90
CA PRO A 3 -8.99 58.90 4.66
C PRO A 3 -8.38 58.10 5.81
N ILE A 4 -8.83 58.37 7.05
CA ILE A 4 -8.36 57.70 8.27
C ILE A 4 -8.90 56.26 8.32
N VAL A 5 -10.19 56.07 8.06
CA VAL A 5 -10.84 54.74 8.04
C VAL A 5 -10.24 53.84 6.96
N TRP A 6 -9.89 54.40 5.80
CA TRP A 6 -9.24 53.66 4.73
C TRP A 6 -7.82 53.21 5.07
N LYS A 7 -7.03 54.07 5.74
CA LYS A 7 -5.69 53.70 6.22
C LYS A 7 -5.76 52.61 7.28
N GLN A 8 -6.72 52.72 8.20
CA GLN A 8 -6.95 51.72 9.23
C GLN A 8 -7.36 50.36 8.62
N ALA A 9 -8.29 50.34 7.66
CA ALA A 9 -8.70 49.11 6.98
C ALA A 9 -7.58 48.42 6.18
N LYS A 10 -6.54 49.16 5.75
CA LYS A 10 -5.34 48.57 5.16
C LYS A 10 -4.44 47.91 6.20
N LEU A 11 -4.30 48.52 7.39
CA LEU A 11 -3.53 47.96 8.49
C LEU A 11 -4.21 46.72 9.08
N ASP A 12 -5.54 46.73 9.17
CA ASP A 12 -6.35 45.64 9.71
C ASP A 12 -6.65 44.52 8.69
N ASN A 13 -6.01 44.55 7.51
CA ASN A 13 -6.20 43.54 6.49
C ASN A 13 -5.50 42.23 6.89
N PRO A 14 -6.22 41.10 7.01
CA PRO A 14 -5.63 39.83 7.44
C PRO A 14 -4.66 39.21 6.42
N ASP A 15 -4.78 39.55 5.13
CA ASP A 15 -3.88 39.08 4.08
C ASP A 15 -3.61 40.20 3.05
N PRO A 16 -2.56 41.03 3.26
CA PRO A 16 -2.22 42.13 2.37
C PRO A 16 -1.76 41.73 0.97
N GLU A 17 -1.36 40.48 0.76
CA GLU A 17 -0.89 40.00 -0.55
C GLU A 17 -2.07 39.60 -1.45
N LYS A 18 -3.14 39.05 -0.87
CA LYS A 18 -4.28 38.52 -1.62
C LYS A 18 -5.55 39.35 -1.50
N LEU A 19 -5.66 40.20 -0.49
CA LEU A 19 -6.86 40.97 -0.21
C LEU A 19 -6.59 42.47 -0.26
N ILE A 20 -7.62 43.23 -0.65
CA ILE A 20 -7.64 44.68 -0.58
C ILE A 20 -8.91 45.13 0.15
N PRO A 21 -8.86 46.21 0.95
CA PRO A 21 -10.06 46.72 1.59
C PRO A 21 -11.03 47.25 0.54
N VAL A 22 -12.30 46.82 0.62
CA VAL A 22 -13.38 47.27 -0.26
C VAL A 22 -14.47 47.88 0.62
N PRO A 23 -14.90 49.12 0.37
CA PRO A 23 -15.90 49.77 1.21
C PRO A 23 -17.29 49.19 0.95
N LEU A 24 -18.02 48.89 2.03
CA LEU A 24 -19.40 48.41 1.98
C LEU A 24 -20.29 49.48 2.61
N ILE A 25 -21.12 50.14 1.80
CA ILE A 25 -21.97 51.26 2.26
C ILE A 25 -23.43 50.85 2.14
N GLY A 26 -24.11 50.76 3.29
CA GLY A 26 -25.53 50.43 3.38
C GLY A 26 -25.87 48.95 3.12
N PHE A 27 -27.15 48.60 3.31
CA PHE A 27 -27.63 47.22 3.19
C PHE A 27 -27.63 46.67 1.76
N GLN A 28 -27.72 47.54 0.76
CA GLN A 28 -27.69 47.12 -0.65
C GLN A 28 -26.35 46.48 -1.02
N GLU A 29 -25.24 47.07 -0.57
CA GLU A 29 -23.89 46.57 -0.85
C GLU A 29 -23.59 45.28 -0.07
N LEU A 30 -24.13 45.16 1.15
CA LEU A 30 -24.09 43.92 1.91
C LEU A 30 -24.85 42.79 1.18
N SER A 31 -26.06 43.07 0.70
CA SER A 31 -26.85 42.12 -0.10
C SER A 31 -26.13 41.71 -1.38
N ARG A 32 -25.45 42.65 -2.06
CA ARG A 32 -24.61 42.35 -3.23
C ARG A 32 -23.49 41.39 -2.86
N ARG A 33 -22.79 41.62 -1.74
CA ARG A 33 -21.72 40.73 -1.26
C ARG A 33 -22.24 39.33 -0.93
N THR A 34 -23.39 39.21 -0.27
CA THR A 34 -24.03 37.91 0.02
C THR A 34 -24.33 37.14 -1.26
N LYS A 35 -24.88 37.79 -2.30
CA LYS A 35 -25.12 37.17 -3.60
C LYS A 35 -23.83 36.71 -4.28
N CYS A 36 -22.75 37.49 -4.20
CA CYS A 36 -21.44 37.08 -4.70
C CYS A 36 -20.90 35.87 -3.94
N GLN A 37 -21.03 35.84 -2.61
CA GLN A 37 -20.62 34.69 -1.79
C GLN A 37 -21.41 33.43 -2.16
N GLU A 38 -22.74 33.52 -2.30
CA GLU A 38 -23.57 32.39 -2.75
C GLU A 38 -23.13 31.88 -4.13
N TYR A 39 -22.76 32.78 -5.04
CA TYR A 39 -22.26 32.41 -6.36
C TYR A 39 -20.93 31.65 -6.26
N GLU A 40 -19.94 32.20 -5.53
CA GLU A 40 -18.63 31.55 -5.35
C GLU A 40 -18.74 30.22 -4.61
N THR A 41 -19.57 30.13 -3.55
CA THR A 41 -19.84 28.87 -2.85
C THR A 41 -20.41 27.82 -3.80
N LYS A 42 -21.32 28.20 -4.72
CA LYS A 42 -21.82 27.27 -5.74
C LYS A 42 -20.72 26.83 -6.71
N GLN A 43 -19.77 27.69 -7.07
CA GLN A 43 -18.64 27.29 -7.91
C GLN A 43 -17.69 26.35 -7.18
N HIS A 44 -17.37 26.63 -5.91
CA HIS A 44 -16.56 25.74 -5.08
C HIS A 44 -17.23 24.38 -4.90
N GLN A 45 -18.54 24.34 -4.66
CA GLN A 45 -19.29 23.09 -4.55
C GLN A 45 -19.19 22.24 -5.83
N LYS A 46 -19.36 22.86 -7.01
CA LYS A 46 -19.18 22.17 -8.30
C LYS A 46 -17.77 21.62 -8.48
N ARG A 47 -16.75 22.35 -8.04
CA ARG A 47 -15.35 21.88 -8.09
C ARG A 47 -15.12 20.69 -7.17
N LEU A 48 -15.69 20.70 -5.97
CA LEU A 48 -15.64 19.57 -5.04
C LEU A 48 -16.36 18.34 -5.60
N GLU A 49 -17.50 18.52 -6.28
CA GLU A 49 -18.22 17.45 -6.97
C GLU A 49 -17.35 16.81 -8.06
N ILE A 50 -16.71 17.61 -8.92
CA ILE A 50 -15.79 17.09 -9.95
C ILE A 50 -14.64 16.28 -9.32
N ILE A 51 -14.00 16.81 -8.28
CA ILE A 51 -12.91 16.11 -7.58
C ILE A 51 -13.41 14.80 -6.96
N SER A 52 -14.61 14.81 -6.37
CA SER A 52 -15.24 13.61 -5.81
C SER A 52 -15.49 12.55 -6.88
N ASP A 53 -15.99 12.96 -8.05
CA ASP A 53 -16.24 12.06 -9.17
C ASP A 53 -14.93 11.45 -9.71
N ASP A 54 -13.88 12.27 -9.85
CA ASP A 54 -12.54 11.82 -10.26
C ASP A 54 -11.96 10.79 -9.26
N ILE A 55 -12.12 11.03 -7.95
CA ILE A 55 -11.70 10.08 -6.90
C ILE A 55 -12.50 8.78 -7.01
N ALA A 56 -13.81 8.84 -7.25
CA ALA A 56 -14.65 7.66 -7.40
C ALA A 56 -14.24 6.83 -8.62
N GLU A 57 -13.94 7.49 -9.75
CA GLU A 57 -13.43 6.83 -10.95
C GLU A 57 -12.06 6.20 -10.70
N LEU A 58 -11.15 6.93 -10.06
CA LEU A 58 -9.81 6.42 -9.72
C LEU A 58 -9.90 5.17 -8.83
N ASN A 59 -10.78 5.16 -7.83
CA ASN A 59 -11.00 4.01 -6.95
C ASN A 59 -11.56 2.80 -7.71
N ARG A 60 -12.48 3.02 -8.67
CA ARG A 60 -13.00 1.95 -9.54
C ARG A 60 -11.91 1.37 -10.44
N ASN A 61 -11.07 2.23 -11.01
CA ASN A 61 -9.94 1.84 -11.83
C ASN A 61 -8.87 1.09 -11.01
N HIS A 62 -8.63 1.52 -9.78
CA HIS A 62 -7.73 0.84 -8.84
C HIS A 62 -8.20 -0.59 -8.56
N THR A 63 -9.47 -0.77 -8.20
CA THR A 63 -10.07 -2.09 -7.92
C THR A 63 -9.93 -3.02 -9.13
N THR A 64 -10.20 -2.50 -10.34
CA THR A 64 -10.07 -3.26 -11.60
C THR A 64 -8.60 -3.63 -11.86
N THR A 65 -7.67 -2.71 -11.61
CA THR A 65 -6.24 -2.92 -11.80
C THR A 65 -5.69 -3.97 -10.84
N VAL A 66 -6.11 -3.95 -9.57
CA VAL A 66 -5.74 -4.98 -8.58
C VAL A 66 -6.19 -6.37 -9.03
N ALA A 67 -7.42 -6.49 -9.55
CA ALA A 67 -7.91 -7.75 -10.09
C ALA A 67 -7.07 -8.24 -11.29
N LYS A 68 -6.71 -7.34 -12.21
CA LYS A 68 -5.82 -7.67 -13.35
C LYS A 68 -4.42 -8.09 -12.89
N ILE A 69 -3.86 -7.43 -11.88
CA ILE A 69 -2.56 -7.82 -11.29
C ILE A 69 -2.64 -9.25 -10.73
N ALA A 70 -3.70 -9.59 -10.02
CA ALA A 70 -3.89 -10.94 -9.49
C ALA A 70 -4.01 -11.99 -10.63
N GLU A 71 -4.76 -11.67 -11.68
CA GLU A 71 -4.86 -12.52 -12.87
C GLU A 71 -3.50 -12.74 -13.55
N HIS A 72 -2.74 -11.66 -13.78
CA HIS A 72 -1.43 -11.73 -14.39
C HIS A 72 -0.43 -12.52 -13.53
N LYS A 73 -0.47 -12.37 -12.20
CA LYS A 73 0.34 -13.21 -11.30
C LYS A 73 0.01 -14.68 -11.43
N ARG A 74 -1.29 -15.05 -11.52
CA ARG A 74 -1.71 -16.43 -11.75
C ARG A 74 -1.23 -16.95 -13.10
N LYS A 75 -1.34 -16.12 -14.16
CA LYS A 75 -0.91 -16.50 -15.51
C LYS A 75 0.60 -16.67 -15.59
N LEU A 76 1.36 -15.81 -14.93
CA LEU A 76 2.81 -15.92 -14.84
C LEU A 76 3.22 -17.25 -14.21
N LEU A 77 2.61 -17.65 -13.09
CA LEU A 77 2.88 -18.93 -12.44
C LEU A 77 2.56 -20.12 -13.36
N GLU A 78 1.43 -20.07 -14.06
CA GLU A 78 1.06 -21.10 -15.05
C GLU A 78 2.11 -21.22 -16.17
N LEU A 79 2.53 -20.07 -16.72
CA LEU A 79 3.53 -20.03 -17.78
C LEU A 79 4.91 -20.49 -17.29
N GLN A 80 5.34 -20.09 -16.10
CA GLN A 80 6.59 -20.56 -15.48
C GLN A 80 6.60 -22.09 -15.38
N HIS A 81 5.51 -22.69 -14.92
CA HIS A 81 5.40 -24.15 -14.84
C HIS A 81 5.40 -24.81 -16.22
N ARG A 82 4.75 -24.21 -17.23
CA ARG A 82 4.78 -24.72 -18.61
C ARG A 82 6.18 -24.64 -19.22
N VAL A 83 6.88 -23.52 -19.02
CA VAL A 83 8.26 -23.34 -19.48
C VAL A 83 9.17 -24.37 -18.83
N LEU A 84 9.06 -24.57 -17.52
CA LEU A 84 9.83 -25.59 -16.80
C LEU A 84 9.57 -27.00 -17.37
N LYS A 85 8.31 -27.36 -17.65
CA LYS A 85 7.98 -28.65 -18.30
C LYS A 85 8.65 -28.83 -19.66
N VAL A 86 8.62 -27.79 -20.50
CA VAL A 86 9.26 -27.83 -21.82
C VAL A 86 10.77 -27.98 -21.68
N LEU A 87 11.39 -27.21 -20.77
CA LEU A 87 12.83 -27.31 -20.49
C LEU A 87 13.22 -28.72 -20.02
N VAL A 88 12.46 -29.31 -19.10
CA VAL A 88 12.69 -30.69 -18.63
C VAL A 88 12.60 -31.68 -19.80
N HIS A 89 11.56 -31.59 -20.62
CA HIS A 89 11.40 -32.49 -21.76
C HIS A 89 12.51 -32.33 -22.80
N GLN A 90 12.94 -31.09 -23.06
CA GLN A 90 14.04 -30.79 -23.95
C GLN A 90 15.37 -31.33 -23.42
N GLU A 91 15.66 -31.16 -22.12
CA GLU A 91 16.87 -31.71 -21.49
C GLU A 91 16.90 -33.23 -21.58
N ILE A 92 15.80 -33.91 -21.25
CA ILE A 92 15.68 -35.37 -21.38
C ILE A 92 15.96 -35.77 -22.82
N THR A 93 15.29 -35.16 -23.80
CA THR A 93 15.43 -35.50 -25.22
C THR A 93 16.87 -35.30 -25.71
N ARG A 94 17.51 -34.20 -25.31
CA ARG A 94 18.89 -33.86 -25.69
C ARG A 94 19.91 -34.80 -25.06
N LYS A 95 19.65 -35.28 -23.85
CA LYS A 95 20.57 -36.12 -23.06
C LYS A 95 20.24 -37.62 -23.15
N MET A 96 19.24 -38.02 -23.92
CA MET A 96 18.95 -39.44 -24.16
C MET A 96 20.18 -40.16 -24.72
N GLY A 97 20.54 -41.29 -24.09
CA GLY A 97 21.68 -42.11 -24.52
C GLY A 97 23.05 -41.67 -23.99
N TYR A 98 23.13 -40.56 -23.27
CA TYR A 98 24.33 -40.20 -22.50
C TYR A 98 24.31 -40.91 -21.14
N ALA A 99 25.50 -41.19 -20.58
CA ALA A 99 25.61 -41.61 -19.19
C ALA A 99 25.26 -40.44 -18.25
N ILE A 100 24.73 -40.78 -17.08
CA ILE A 100 24.38 -39.81 -16.02
C ILE A 100 25.60 -38.94 -15.71
N GLN A 101 25.41 -37.63 -15.77
CA GLN A 101 26.47 -36.65 -15.53
C GLN A 101 26.62 -36.34 -14.04
N ALA A 102 27.80 -35.89 -13.60
CA ALA A 102 28.04 -35.53 -12.20
C ALA A 102 27.06 -34.45 -11.71
N ASP A 103 26.76 -33.46 -12.55
CA ASP A 103 25.82 -32.37 -12.23
C ASP A 103 24.38 -32.88 -12.06
N GLU A 104 23.98 -33.90 -12.83
CA GLU A 104 22.66 -34.52 -12.74
C GLU A 104 22.50 -35.29 -11.43
N GLU A 105 23.55 -36.01 -11.01
CA GLU A 105 23.56 -36.70 -9.72
C GLU A 105 23.50 -35.70 -8.55
N GLN A 106 24.23 -34.58 -8.63
CA GLN A 106 24.12 -33.51 -7.62
C GLN A 106 22.70 -32.93 -7.54
N LEU A 107 22.05 -32.73 -8.69
CA LEU A 107 20.69 -32.22 -8.73
C LEU A 107 19.69 -33.24 -8.17
N ARG A 108 19.86 -34.52 -8.49
CA ARG A 108 19.07 -35.62 -7.95
C ARG A 108 19.15 -35.70 -6.43
N ILE A 109 20.36 -35.63 -5.85
CA ILE A 109 20.55 -35.63 -4.40
C ILE A 109 19.77 -34.48 -3.74
N LYS A 110 19.81 -33.28 -4.34
CA LYS A 110 19.05 -32.12 -3.83
C LYS A 110 17.53 -32.37 -3.88
N PHE A 111 17.02 -32.93 -4.98
CA PHE A 111 15.59 -33.25 -5.09
C PHE A 111 15.16 -34.35 -4.12
N GLU A 112 15.97 -35.39 -3.92
CA GLU A 112 15.71 -36.44 -2.93
C GLU A 112 15.66 -35.87 -1.51
N ALA A 113 16.58 -34.96 -1.16
CA ALA A 113 16.59 -34.28 0.13
C ALA A 113 15.30 -33.46 0.36
N ILE A 114 14.91 -32.63 -0.62
CA ILE A 114 13.67 -31.83 -0.56
C ILE A 114 12.44 -32.74 -0.45
N GLN A 115 12.40 -33.82 -1.22
CA GLN A 115 11.29 -34.76 -1.21
C GLN A 115 11.19 -35.50 0.13
N ALA A 116 12.31 -35.89 0.73
CA ALA A 116 12.36 -36.50 2.05
C ALA A 116 11.84 -35.55 3.13
N GLU A 117 12.25 -34.28 3.08
CA GLU A 117 11.77 -33.24 4.00
C GLU A 117 10.25 -33.01 3.88
N LEU A 118 9.73 -32.95 2.65
CA LEU A 118 8.31 -32.75 2.40
C LEU A 118 7.44 -33.97 2.75
N SER A 119 7.99 -35.18 2.58
CA SER A 119 7.28 -36.45 2.84
C SER A 119 7.35 -36.89 4.29
N ALA A 120 8.24 -36.32 5.10
CA ALA A 120 8.35 -36.56 6.53
C ALA A 120 6.98 -36.39 7.22
N PRO A 121 6.37 -37.47 7.76
CA PRO A 121 4.99 -37.46 8.26
C PRO A 121 4.72 -36.44 9.39
N THR A 122 5.74 -36.15 10.19
CA THR A 122 5.65 -35.31 11.40
C THR A 122 6.03 -33.85 11.17
N GLN A 123 6.55 -33.48 10.00
CA GLN A 123 6.93 -32.10 9.67
C GLN A 123 5.69 -31.38 9.11
N PHE A 124 5.62 -31.12 7.81
CA PHE A 124 4.63 -30.22 7.23
C PHE A 124 3.19 -30.74 7.26
N LYS A 125 2.96 -32.00 6.83
CA LYS A 125 1.60 -32.55 6.72
C LYS A 125 0.95 -32.79 8.08
N GLY A 126 1.74 -33.19 9.08
CA GLY A 126 1.28 -33.36 10.46
C GLY A 126 0.86 -32.04 11.09
N HIS A 127 1.76 -31.04 11.07
CA HIS A 127 1.49 -29.72 11.62
C HIS A 127 0.32 -29.01 10.91
N LEU A 128 0.21 -29.12 9.57
CA LEU A 128 -0.93 -28.55 8.85
C LEU A 128 -2.27 -29.17 9.27
N LYS A 129 -2.32 -30.49 9.46
CA LYS A 129 -3.52 -31.18 9.92
C LYS A 129 -3.88 -30.79 11.34
N GLU A 130 -2.89 -30.70 12.22
CA GLU A 130 -3.07 -30.24 13.59
C GLU A 130 -3.61 -28.81 13.62
N LEU A 131 -2.98 -27.88 12.91
CA LEU A 131 -3.38 -26.47 12.88
C LEU A 131 -4.77 -26.30 12.26
N THR A 132 -5.09 -27.06 11.21
CA THR A 132 -6.45 -27.10 10.65
C THR A 132 -7.47 -27.64 11.66
N SER A 133 -7.09 -28.65 12.45
CA SER A 133 -7.94 -29.20 13.51
C SER A 133 -8.16 -28.18 14.63
N GLN A 134 -7.10 -27.50 15.08
CA GLN A 134 -7.17 -26.45 16.09
C GLN A 134 -8.07 -25.30 15.64
N ILE A 135 -7.93 -24.80 14.41
CA ILE A 135 -8.82 -23.75 13.86
C ILE A 135 -10.28 -24.21 13.86
N ARG A 136 -10.55 -25.45 13.44
CA ARG A 136 -11.92 -25.98 13.47
C ARG A 136 -12.47 -26.01 14.89
N MET A 137 -11.71 -26.53 15.85
CA MET A 137 -12.12 -26.60 17.25
C MET A 137 -12.34 -25.21 17.86
N GLN A 138 -11.46 -24.25 17.57
CA GLN A 138 -11.59 -22.87 18.02
C GLN A 138 -12.86 -22.22 17.44
N ASN A 139 -13.14 -22.39 16.15
CA ASN A 139 -14.37 -21.86 15.53
C ASN A 139 -15.64 -22.41 16.19
N TYR A 140 -15.66 -23.70 16.55
CA TYR A 140 -16.77 -24.27 17.32
C TYR A 140 -16.87 -23.62 18.71
N GLN A 141 -15.76 -23.44 19.43
CA GLN A 141 -15.76 -22.79 20.75
C GLN A 141 -16.19 -21.32 20.67
N THR A 142 -15.67 -20.55 19.72
CA THR A 142 -16.02 -19.13 19.52
C THR A 142 -17.51 -18.95 19.21
N SER A 143 -18.12 -19.87 18.45
CA SER A 143 -19.57 -19.81 18.18
C SER A 143 -20.46 -19.99 19.43
N VAL A 144 -19.95 -20.64 20.48
CA VAL A 144 -20.65 -20.86 21.76
C VAL A 144 -20.47 -19.67 22.71
N PHE A 145 -19.44 -18.84 22.52
CA PHE A 145 -19.12 -17.67 23.35
C PHE A 145 -19.69 -16.33 22.80
N GLU A 146 -20.54 -16.35 21.77
CA GLU A 146 -21.24 -15.13 21.25
C GLU A 146 -22.23 -14.49 22.25
N GLY A 147 -22.25 -14.91 23.52
CA GLY A 147 -23.19 -14.45 24.53
C GLY A 147 -22.90 -13.07 25.14
N GLU A 148 -21.67 -12.56 25.07
CA GLU A 148 -21.32 -11.26 25.68
C GLU A 148 -20.72 -10.30 24.63
N ARG A 149 -21.61 -9.52 24.00
CA ARG A 149 -21.22 -8.41 23.12
C ARG A 149 -20.81 -7.21 23.96
N TYR A 150 -19.56 -7.18 24.39
CA TYR A 150 -18.93 -5.92 24.77
C TYR A 150 -18.83 -5.02 23.52
N SER A 151 -19.71 -4.04 23.43
CA SER A 151 -19.64 -3.02 22.38
C SER A 151 -18.67 -1.93 22.83
N ILE A 152 -17.60 -1.72 22.07
CA ILE A 152 -16.77 -0.52 22.22
C ILE A 152 -17.64 0.70 21.89
N ASP A 153 -17.53 1.76 22.69
CA ASP A 153 -18.21 3.03 22.43
C ASP A 153 -17.72 3.66 21.12
N GLU A 154 -18.61 4.32 20.39
CA GLU A 154 -18.31 4.83 19.03
C GLU A 154 -17.27 5.95 19.05
N ILE A 155 -17.20 6.74 20.13
CA ILE A 155 -16.19 7.81 20.29
C ILE A 155 -14.81 7.19 20.46
N SER A 156 -14.69 6.18 21.33
CA SER A 156 -13.41 5.47 21.53
C SER A 156 -12.95 4.76 20.26
N LYS A 157 -13.86 4.33 19.38
CA LYS A 157 -13.46 3.76 18.08
C LYS A 157 -12.83 4.80 17.17
N GLU A 158 -13.37 6.00 17.08
CA GLU A 158 -12.79 7.05 16.24
C GLU A 158 -11.42 7.49 16.78
N GLU A 159 -11.28 7.63 18.10
CA GLU A 159 -9.98 7.92 18.74
C GLU A 159 -8.93 6.83 18.44
N ILE A 160 -9.32 5.55 18.56
CA ILE A 160 -8.46 4.42 18.19
C ILE A 160 -8.11 4.50 16.70
N ARG A 161 -9.06 4.85 15.83
CA ARG A 161 -8.85 4.96 14.39
C ARG A 161 -7.84 6.06 14.05
N GLU A 162 -7.99 7.26 14.63
CA GLU A 162 -7.06 8.35 14.43
C GLU A 162 -5.66 7.99 14.91
N GLN A 163 -5.54 7.38 16.10
CA GLN A 163 -4.25 6.96 16.64
C GLN A 163 -3.59 5.89 15.77
N LEU A 164 -4.35 4.91 15.28
CA LEU A 164 -3.84 3.89 14.36
C LEU A 164 -3.40 4.48 13.03
N LEU A 165 -4.11 5.49 12.51
CA LEU A 165 -3.69 6.19 11.29
C LEU A 165 -2.37 6.93 11.48
N ALA A 166 -2.22 7.67 12.58
CA ALA A 166 -0.97 8.36 12.90
C ALA A 166 0.20 7.38 13.06
N GLN A 167 -0.04 6.23 13.71
CA GLN A 167 0.96 5.16 13.82
C GLN A 167 1.31 4.56 12.46
N GLN A 168 0.31 4.30 11.61
CA GLN A 168 0.53 3.77 10.27
C GLN A 168 1.38 4.71 9.41
N GLU A 169 1.10 6.02 9.47
CA GLU A 169 1.88 7.04 8.77
C GLU A 169 3.32 7.10 9.30
N GLY A 170 3.50 7.13 10.62
CA GLY A 170 4.82 7.11 11.25
C GLY A 170 5.64 5.87 10.89
N ILE A 171 5.03 4.69 10.91
CA ILE A 171 5.67 3.44 10.48
C ILE A 171 6.03 3.51 8.99
N SER A 172 5.15 4.06 8.14
CA SER A 172 5.43 4.17 6.72
C SER A 172 6.61 5.10 6.43
N LEU A 173 6.74 6.20 7.17
CA LEU A 173 7.89 7.10 7.09
C LEU A 173 9.18 6.39 7.52
N LEU A 174 9.16 5.69 8.65
CA LEU A 174 10.32 4.92 9.13
C LEU A 174 10.76 3.86 8.12
N ILE A 175 9.80 3.16 7.49
CA ILE A 175 10.11 2.18 6.43
C ILE A 175 10.79 2.86 5.24
N ASN A 176 10.38 4.06 4.85
CA ASN A 176 10.99 4.78 3.73
C ASN A 176 12.42 5.20 4.07
N ILE A 177 12.65 5.76 5.27
CA ILE A 177 14.00 6.12 5.76
C ILE A 177 14.91 4.88 5.76
N ILE A 178 14.45 3.75 6.32
CA ILE A 178 15.24 2.52 6.36
C ILE A 178 15.57 2.02 4.94
N LYS A 179 14.65 2.17 3.98
CA LYS A 179 14.91 1.80 2.58
C LYS A 179 15.97 2.69 1.94
N GLU A 180 15.90 4.01 2.17
CA GLU A 180 16.90 4.98 1.71
C GLU A 180 18.27 4.69 2.34
N ASP A 181 18.32 4.49 3.65
CA ASP A 181 19.54 4.12 4.37
C ASP A 181 20.14 2.81 3.82
N MET A 182 19.30 1.81 3.52
CA MET A 182 19.75 0.55 2.92
C MET A 182 20.29 0.72 1.50
N THR A 183 19.76 1.66 0.72
CA THR A 183 20.32 1.98 -0.61
C THR A 183 21.63 2.74 -0.51
N ASP A 184 21.75 3.65 0.45
CA ASP A 184 22.97 4.41 0.71
C ASP A 184 24.09 3.49 1.20
N LEU A 185 23.79 2.58 2.13
CA LEU A 185 24.75 1.58 2.61
C LEU A 185 25.25 0.67 1.48
N LYS A 186 24.38 0.24 0.56
CA LYS A 186 24.80 -0.52 -0.62
C LYS A 186 25.74 0.28 -1.52
N THR A 187 25.44 1.56 -1.71
CA THR A 187 26.29 2.45 -2.52
C THR A 187 27.67 2.61 -1.87
N ILE A 188 27.72 2.76 -0.54
CA ILE A 188 28.98 2.83 0.22
C ILE A 188 29.75 1.50 0.12
N GLU A 189 29.06 0.37 0.25
CA GLU A 189 29.67 -0.97 0.10
C GLU A 189 30.30 -1.14 -1.29
N GLU A 190 29.60 -0.74 -2.35
CA GLU A 190 30.12 -0.77 -3.73
C GLU A 190 31.35 0.12 -3.89
N ILE A 191 31.34 1.36 -3.35
CA ILE A 191 32.49 2.28 -3.41
C ILE A 191 33.71 1.69 -2.67
N ILE A 192 33.51 1.13 -1.48
CA ILE A 192 34.59 0.50 -0.69
C ILE A 192 35.18 -0.71 -1.42
N ASN A 193 34.32 -1.52 -2.05
CA ASN A 193 34.77 -2.70 -2.81
C ASN A 193 35.55 -2.28 -4.08
N ASP A 194 35.14 -1.19 -4.73
CA ASP A 194 35.85 -0.61 -5.87
C ASP A 194 37.22 -0.02 -5.47
N GLU A 195 37.30 0.71 -4.35
CA GLU A 195 38.57 1.23 -3.83
C GLU A 195 39.54 0.12 -3.41
N THR A 196 39.04 -0.94 -2.77
CA THR A 196 39.88 -2.09 -2.39
C THR A 196 40.34 -2.90 -3.60
N THR A 197 39.53 -2.97 -4.66
CA THR A 197 39.91 -3.58 -5.94
C THR A 197 40.96 -2.75 -6.68
N ARG A 198 40.89 -1.40 -6.65
CA ARG A 198 41.91 -0.51 -7.25
C ARG A 198 43.23 -0.45 -6.49
N ARG A 199 43.26 -0.80 -5.20
CA ARG A 199 44.47 -0.85 -4.36
C ARG A 199 45.22 -2.19 -4.41
N ARG A 200 44.67 -3.20 -5.10
CA ARG A 200 45.33 -4.49 -5.39
C ARG A 200 45.89 -4.49 -6.81
#